data_AF-A0A955FT48-F1
#
_entry.id   AF-A0A955FT48-F1
#
_cell.length_a   1.000
_cell.length_b   1.000
_cell.length_c   1.000
_cell.angle_alpha   90.00
_cell.angle_beta   90.00
_cell.angle_gamma   90.00
#
_symmetry.space_group_name_H-M   'P 1'
#
loop_
_entity.id
_entity.type
_entity.pdbx_description
1 polymer ?
#
loop_
_entity_poly.entity_id
_entity_poly.type
_entity_poly.pdbx_seq_one_letter_code
_entity_poly.pdbx_strand_id
1 'polypeptide(L)' 'MKQSEIATIVLVASISVISAFFIANAAIGQPEGDNAKVRTTTEITSDIVLPDQKIFNNNAINPTIKVEIGGDKSQ' A
#
# COMPACT_ATOMS: atom_id res chain seq x y z
N MET A 1 -24.05 -7.48 -56.06
CA MET A 1 -23.66 -8.71 -55.35
C MET A 1 -24.92 -9.47 -55.02
N LYS A 2 -24.98 -10.75 -55.37
CA LYS A 2 -26.09 -11.62 -54.99
C LYS A 2 -26.10 -11.74 -53.46
N GLN A 3 -27.28 -11.84 -52.84
CA GLN A 3 -27.38 -11.96 -51.38
C GLN A 3 -26.54 -13.13 -50.83
N SER A 4 -26.40 -14.20 -51.61
CA SER A 4 -25.52 -15.33 -51.32
C SER A 4 -24.04 -14.94 -51.20
N GLU A 5 -23.54 -14.05 -52.08
CA GLU A 5 -22.12 -13.64 -52.06
C GLU A 5 -21.82 -12.84 -50.80
N ILE A 6 -22.73 -11.95 -50.41
CA ILE A 6 -22.63 -11.16 -49.18
C ILE A 6 -22.69 -12.08 -47.95
N ALA A 7 -23.59 -13.07 -47.93
CA ALA A 7 -23.70 -14.03 -46.83
C ALA A 7 -22.40 -14.85 -46.64
N THR A 8 -21.78 -15.28 -47.73
CA THR A 8 -20.50 -16.02 -47.66
C THR A 8 -19.36 -15.14 -47.13
N ILE A 9 -19.27 -13.89 -47.58
CA ILE A 9 -18.26 -12.94 -47.10
C ILE A 9 -18.42 -12.71 -45.59
N VAL A 10 -19.65 -12.48 -45.13
CA VAL A 10 -19.93 -12.27 -43.71
C VAL A 10 -19.56 -13.51 -42.89
N LEU A 11 -19.91 -14.71 -43.36
CA LEU A 11 -19.57 -15.96 -42.69
C LEU A 11 -18.04 -16.12 -42.49
N VAL A 12 -17.27 -15.93 -43.56
CA VAL A 12 -15.80 -16.07 -43.50
C VAL A 12 -15.18 -15.00 -42.60
N ALA A 13 -15.68 -13.75 -42.69
CA ALA A 13 -15.22 -12.67 -41.83
C ALA A 13 -15.48 -12.96 -40.35
N SER A 14 -16.67 -13.48 -40.00
CA SER A 14 -17.00 -13.84 -38.61
C SER A 14 -16.07 -14.93 -38.06
N ILE A 15 -15.82 -16.00 -38.82
CA ILE A 15 -14.92 -17.08 -38.41
C ILE A 15 -13.49 -16.56 -38.23
N SER A 16 -13.06 -15.65 -39.09
CA SER A 16 -11.72 -15.04 -39.02
C SER A 16 -11.54 -14.20 -37.76
N VAL A 17 -12.52 -13.37 -37.40
CA VAL A 17 -12.49 -12.54 -36.18
C VAL A 17 -12.45 -13.40 -34.92
N ILE A 18 -13.29 -14.45 -34.87
CA ILE A 18 -13.32 -15.38 -33.73
C ILE A 18 -11.95 -16.06 -33.58
N SER A 19 -11.41 -16.59 -34.67
CA SER A 19 -10.11 -17.27 -34.65
C SER A 19 -8.98 -16.32 -34.23
N ALA A 20 -8.96 -15.10 -34.75
CA ALA A 20 -7.98 -14.08 -34.39
C ALA A 20 -8.05 -13.70 -32.91
N PHE A 21 -9.25 -13.59 -32.32
CA PHE A 21 -9.43 -13.29 -30.90
C PHE A 21 -8.79 -14.35 -30.00
N PHE A 22 -9.00 -15.64 -30.31
CA PHE A 22 -8.41 -16.73 -29.54
C PHE A 22 -6.89 -16.81 -29.70
N ILE A 23 -6.38 -16.64 -30.92
CA ILE A 23 -4.93 -16.62 -31.17
C ILE A 23 -4.28 -15.44 -30.45
N ALA A 24 -4.88 -14.24 -30.53
CA ALA A 24 -4.37 -13.05 -29.85
C ALA A 24 -4.37 -13.24 -28.33
N ASN A 25 -5.45 -13.76 -27.74
CA ASN A 25 -5.49 -14.05 -26.31
C ASN A 25 -4.43 -15.08 -25.88
N ALA A 26 -4.22 -16.12 -26.68
CA ALA A 26 -3.23 -17.15 -26.38
C ALA A 26 -1.78 -16.66 -26.54
N ALA A 27 -1.52 -15.82 -27.54
CA ALA A 27 -0.19 -15.32 -27.85
C ALA A 27 0.23 -14.11 -27.01
N ILE A 28 -0.68 -13.17 -26.76
CA ILE A 28 -0.42 -11.93 -26.02
C ILE A 28 -0.70 -12.12 -24.52
N GLY A 29 -1.55 -13.10 -24.15
CA GLY A 29 -1.99 -13.29 -22.77
C GLY A 29 -3.03 -12.27 -22.34
N GLN A 30 -3.52 -12.41 -21.10
CA GLN A 30 -4.32 -11.36 -20.47
C GLN A 30 -3.36 -10.28 -19.96
N PRO A 31 -3.70 -8.98 -20.07
CA PRO A 31 -2.94 -7.95 -19.39
C PRO A 31 -3.00 -8.29 -17.90
N GLU A 32 -1.89 -8.80 -17.37
CA GLU A 32 -1.72 -9.01 -15.95
C GLU A 32 -1.87 -7.62 -15.37
N GLY A 33 -3.00 -7.38 -14.70
CA GLY A 33 -3.29 -6.09 -14.09
C GLY A 33 -2.04 -5.69 -13.34
N ASP A 34 -1.53 -4.51 -13.65
CA ASP A 34 -0.23 -4.02 -13.22
C ASP A 34 -0.27 -3.87 -11.71
N ASN A 35 -0.16 -4.99 -11.00
CA ASN A 35 -0.07 -5.09 -9.56
C ASN A 35 1.39 -4.77 -9.24
N ALA A 36 1.80 -3.57 -9.68
CA ALA A 36 3.05 -2.98 -9.30
C ALA A 36 3.09 -3.06 -7.78
N LYS A 37 4.12 -3.74 -7.27
CA LYS A 37 4.35 -3.92 -5.84
C LYS A 37 4.70 -2.56 -5.24
N VAL A 38 3.67 -1.74 -5.02
CA VAL A 38 3.80 -0.44 -4.39
C VAL A 38 4.12 -0.66 -2.93
N ARG A 39 4.97 0.21 -2.38
CA ARG A 39 5.25 0.21 -0.96
C ARG A 39 4.02 0.75 -0.24
N THR A 40 3.17 -0.14 0.27
CA THR A 40 2.11 0.23 1.20
C THR A 40 2.76 0.65 2.51
N THR A 41 2.56 1.91 2.90
CA THR A 41 3.00 2.41 4.21
C THR A 41 2.25 1.68 5.33
N THR A 42 2.96 1.30 6.38
CA THR A 42 2.38 0.73 7.60
C THR A 42 1.37 1.72 8.19
N GLU A 43 0.17 1.25 8.56
CA GLU A 43 -0.84 2.09 9.21
C GLU A 43 -0.26 2.75 10.48
N ILE A 44 -0.49 4.05 10.61
CA ILE A 44 -0.14 4.78 11.84
C ILE A 44 -1.16 4.35 12.89
N THR A 45 -0.76 3.43 13.78
CA THR A 45 -1.60 3.07 14.92
C THR A 45 -1.68 4.21 15.93
N SER A 46 -2.83 4.38 16.57
CA SER A 46 -3.05 5.33 17.66
C SER A 46 -2.60 4.78 19.01
N ASP A 47 -1.83 3.69 19.04
CA ASP A 47 -1.37 3.06 20.27
C ASP A 47 -0.40 3.99 21.02
N ILE A 48 -0.93 4.64 22.06
CA ILE A 48 -0.14 5.47 22.98
C ILE A 48 0.36 4.55 24.09
N VAL A 49 1.66 4.24 24.09
CA VAL A 49 2.30 3.50 25.18
C VAL A 49 2.44 4.43 26.37
N LEU A 50 1.80 4.08 27.49
CA LEU A 50 1.93 4.84 28.73
C LEU A 50 3.37 4.73 29.26
N PRO A 51 4.00 5.84 29.71
CA PRO A 51 5.34 5.80 30.26
C PRO A 51 5.41 4.88 31.50
N ASP A 52 6.59 4.28 31.71
CA ASP A 52 6.83 3.44 32.88
C ASP A 52 6.61 4.26 34.17
N GLN A 53 5.60 3.88 34.94
CA GLN A 53 5.22 4.54 36.18
C GLN A 53 6.32 4.45 37.26
N LYS A 54 7.24 3.48 37.16
CA LYS A 54 8.40 3.42 38.06
C LYS A 54 9.33 4.62 37.87
N ILE A 55 9.41 5.16 36.65
CA ILE A 55 10.27 6.29 36.29
C ILE A 55 9.47 7.59 36.31
N PHE A 56 8.28 7.58 35.71
CA PHE A 56 7.38 8.74 35.60
C PHE A 56 6.30 8.68 36.66
N ASN A 57 6.67 9.03 37.90
CA ASN A 57 5.73 9.17 39.01
C ASN A 57 5.89 10.50 39.75
N ASN A 58 4.88 10.85 40.53
CA ASN A 58 4.85 12.10 41.32
C ASN A 58 5.93 12.17 42.41
N ASN A 59 6.51 11.03 42.81
CA ASN A 59 7.59 10.98 43.80
C ASN A 59 8.98 11.01 43.14
N ALA A 60 9.07 11.07 41.81
CA ALA A 60 10.34 11.14 41.11
C ALA A 60 11.01 12.50 41.36
N ILE A 61 12.32 12.48 41.59
CA ILE A 61 13.12 13.69 41.77
C ILE A 61 13.09 14.49 40.47
N ASN A 62 12.66 15.75 40.53
CA ASN A 62 12.69 16.65 39.38
C ASN A 62 14.11 17.23 39.20
N PRO A 63 14.88 16.82 38.18
CA PRO A 63 16.25 17.30 37.98
C PRO A 63 16.31 18.73 37.42
N THR A 64 15.17 19.34 37.05
CA THR A 64 15.12 20.71 36.49
C THR A 64 15.11 21.80 37.56
N ILE A 65 15.14 21.45 38.85
CA ILE A 65 15.27 22.43 39.92
C ILE A 65 16.74 22.82 40.09
N LYS A 66 16.99 24.12 40.30
CA LYS A 66 18.33 24.63 40.62
C LYS A 66 18.71 24.15 42.03
N VAL A 67 19.70 23.27 42.13
CA VAL A 67 20.29 22.88 43.42
C VAL A 67 21.44 23.83 43.71
N GLU A 68 21.35 24.59 44.80
CA GLU A 68 22.47 25.38 45.31
C GLU A 68 23.29 24.50 46.26
N ILE A 69 24.45 24.04 45.77
CA ILE A 69 25.43 23.29 46.57
C ILE A 69 26.39 24.33 47.16
N GLY A 70 26.33 24.56 48.48
CA GLY A 70 27.25 25.48 49.16
C GLY A 70 26.62 26.39 50.22
N GLY A 71 25.67 25.89 51.02
CA GLY A 71 25.33 26.56 52.27
C GLY A 71 26.42 26.30 53.30
N ASP A 72 27.46 27.13 53.33
CA ASP A 72 28.42 27.17 54.44
C ASP A 72 27.67 27.35 55.76
N LYS A 73 27.50 26.26 56.50
CA LYS A 73 27.20 26.33 57.92
C LYS A 73 28.52 26.57 58.66
N SER A 74 28.98 27.82 58.64
CA SER A 74 29.86 28.32 59.69
C SER A 74 29.01 28.54 60.95
N GLN A 75 29.06 27.58 61.86
CA GLN A 75 28.93 27.79 63.30
C GLN A 75 30.15 27.17 63.98
#